data_AF-A0A7Y0G091-F1
#
_entry.id   AF-A0A7Y0G091-F1
#
_cell.length_a   1.000
_cell.length_b   1.000
_cell.length_c   1.000
_cell.angle_alpha   90.00
_cell.angle_beta   90.00
_cell.angle_gamma   90.00
#
_symmetry.space_group_name_H-M   'P 1'
#
loop_
_entity.id
_entity.type
_entity.pdbx_description
1 polymer ?
#
loop_
_entity_poly.entity_id
_entity_poly.type
_entity_poly.pdbx_seq_one_letter_code
_entity_poly.pdbx_strand_id
1 'polypeptide(L)'
;MSFGEPNNPYGQQPQGQQPGYGYPQAPQGVPPQGQYGYPAAPPVSPYGAYPGGPGMVPQSMPGLLTTARVFLYLISAVQILAGIAYVYAASIASDASDLASEYGSGSDNPFEDIGDFAAGAAIVLALIFLGLAALSITLAVKFGSGGQGVRITTVIYGALGTIVGAIGLFIGLDSGLATAVIFPLIWVTFGVIITLAPVVPSGTAWFSRPRY
;
A
#
# COMPACT_ATOMS: atom_id res chain seq x y z
N MET A 1 48.42 -43.12 19.97
CA MET A 1 49.12 -41.84 20.22
C MET A 1 49.23 -41.18 18.85
N SER A 2 48.34 -40.23 18.54
CA SER A 2 48.62 -38.78 18.53
C SER A 2 49.61 -38.44 17.40
N PHE A 3 49.37 -37.54 16.46
CA PHE A 3 48.94 -36.15 16.61
C PHE A 3 48.28 -35.64 15.32
N GLY A 4 47.24 -34.83 15.47
CA GLY A 4 46.55 -34.14 14.37
C GLY A 4 45.38 -33.31 14.91
N GLU A 5 45.67 -32.43 15.87
CA GLU A 5 44.83 -31.27 16.21
C GLU A 5 45.17 -30.11 15.26
N PRO A 6 44.48 -28.97 15.30
CA PRO A 6 43.06 -28.73 15.53
C PRO A 6 42.49 -27.71 14.51
N ASN A 7 41.16 -27.58 14.44
CA ASN A 7 40.49 -26.34 14.06
C ASN A 7 40.73 -25.83 12.61
N ASN A 8 39.94 -26.32 11.65
CA ASN A 8 39.79 -25.65 10.35
C ASN A 8 38.34 -25.14 10.18
N PRO A 9 38.08 -23.83 10.35
CA PRO A 9 36.73 -23.25 10.28
C PRO A 9 36.06 -23.27 8.88
N TYR A 10 36.72 -23.81 7.86
CA TYR A 10 36.26 -23.84 6.46
C TYR A 10 36.24 -25.25 5.82
N GLY A 11 36.03 -26.31 6.62
CA GLY A 11 35.80 -27.64 6.08
C GLY A 11 34.54 -27.67 5.20
N GLN A 12 34.70 -27.94 3.90
CA GLN A 12 33.60 -28.17 2.96
C GLN A 12 32.73 -29.33 3.44
N GLN A 13 31.43 -29.08 3.62
CA GLN A 13 30.46 -30.14 3.91
C GLN A 13 30.31 -31.06 2.69
N PRO A 14 30.30 -32.38 2.88
CA PRO A 14 30.05 -33.34 1.81
C PRO A 14 28.63 -33.18 1.27
N GLN A 15 28.56 -32.96 -0.05
CA GLN A 15 27.34 -32.80 -0.83
C GLN A 15 26.50 -34.07 -0.73
N GLY A 16 25.35 -33.97 -0.07
CA GLY A 16 24.42 -35.08 0.11
C GLY A 16 23.95 -35.65 -1.23
N GLN A 17 24.13 -36.95 -1.40
CA GLN A 17 23.49 -37.75 -2.44
C GLN A 17 21.97 -37.67 -2.29
N GLN A 18 21.29 -37.09 -3.27
CA GLN A 18 19.85 -37.30 -3.45
C GLN A 18 19.62 -38.56 -4.32
N PRO A 19 18.70 -39.46 -3.94
CA PRO A 19 18.41 -40.68 -4.68
C PRO A 19 17.92 -40.41 -6.09
N GLY A 20 18.61 -41.00 -7.07
CA GLY A 20 18.25 -40.95 -8.49
C GLY A 20 16.92 -41.63 -8.74
N TYR A 21 15.98 -40.86 -9.30
CA TYR A 21 14.75 -41.38 -9.92
C TYR A 21 14.97 -41.41 -11.43
N GLY A 22 15.03 -42.62 -11.97
CA GLY A 22 15.34 -42.90 -13.37
C GLY A 22 14.29 -42.34 -14.32
N TYR A 23 14.73 -41.50 -15.25
CA TYR A 23 14.02 -41.22 -16.48
C TYR A 23 14.49 -42.23 -17.55
N PRO A 24 13.57 -42.94 -18.23
CA PRO A 24 13.97 -43.82 -19.32
C PRO A 24 14.52 -42.99 -20.48
N GLN A 25 15.77 -43.28 -20.84
CA GLN A 25 16.46 -42.77 -22.02
C GLN A 25 15.72 -43.29 -23.27
N ALA A 26 15.06 -42.39 -24.00
CA ALA A 26 14.43 -42.74 -25.28
C ALA A 26 15.50 -42.82 -26.40
N PRO A 27 15.46 -43.83 -27.29
CA PRO A 27 16.51 -44.06 -28.27
C PRO A 27 16.55 -43.01 -29.38
N GLN A 28 17.78 -42.70 -29.79
CA GLN A 28 18.15 -41.79 -30.86
C GLN A 28 17.82 -42.38 -32.24
N GLY A 29 17.04 -41.67 -33.05
CA GLY A 29 16.97 -41.84 -34.51
C GLY A 29 15.64 -42.32 -35.09
N VAL A 30 14.72 -41.40 -35.39
CA VAL A 30 13.64 -41.57 -36.40
C VAL A 30 13.17 -40.19 -36.90
N PRO A 31 12.92 -40.01 -38.22
CA PRO A 31 12.63 -38.71 -38.84
C PRO A 31 11.21 -38.20 -38.56
N PRO A 32 10.95 -36.88 -38.68
CA PRO A 32 9.74 -36.26 -38.17
C PRO A 32 8.55 -36.47 -39.11
N GLN A 33 7.56 -37.25 -38.67
CA GLN A 33 6.21 -37.21 -39.22
C GLN A 33 5.31 -36.38 -38.30
N GLY A 34 4.56 -35.47 -38.91
CA GLY A 34 3.81 -34.42 -38.24
C GLY A 34 2.73 -34.92 -37.29
N GLN A 35 2.63 -34.27 -36.14
CA GLN A 35 1.52 -34.42 -35.21
C GLN A 35 0.97 -33.03 -34.89
N TYR A 36 -0.12 -32.70 -35.59
CA TYR A 36 -1.00 -31.56 -35.33
C TYR A 36 -1.76 -31.78 -34.01
N GLY A 37 -1.89 -30.71 -33.21
CA GLY A 37 -3.02 -30.51 -32.30
C GLY A 37 -2.82 -30.91 -30.84
N TYR A 38 -2.30 -29.98 -30.03
CA TYR A 38 -2.93 -29.52 -28.77
C TYR A 38 -2.09 -28.36 -28.21
N PRO A 39 -2.69 -27.24 -27.75
CA PRO A 39 -1.95 -26.26 -26.98
C PRO A 39 -1.58 -26.92 -25.64
N ALA A 40 -0.30 -27.21 -25.47
CA ALA A 40 0.26 -27.66 -24.21
C ALA A 40 -0.06 -26.60 -23.15
N ALA A 41 -0.83 -26.99 -22.13
CA ALA A 41 -1.07 -26.15 -20.97
C ALA A 41 0.28 -25.75 -20.37
N PRO A 42 0.52 -24.44 -20.11
CA PRO A 42 1.79 -24.01 -19.54
C PRO A 42 1.97 -24.67 -18.18
N PRO A 43 3.15 -25.25 -17.89
CA PRO A 43 3.42 -25.88 -16.61
C PRO A 43 3.29 -24.84 -15.50
N VAL A 44 2.25 -25.00 -14.68
CA VAL A 44 2.09 -24.29 -13.42
C VAL A 44 3.17 -24.78 -12.46
N SER A 45 4.31 -24.09 -12.45
CA SER A 45 5.37 -24.34 -11.47
C SER A 45 4.93 -23.79 -10.10
N PRO A 46 4.85 -24.62 -9.04
CA PRO A 46 4.35 -24.20 -7.73
C PRO A 46 5.28 -23.24 -6.98
N TYR A 47 6.54 -23.08 -7.40
CA TYR A 47 7.53 -22.26 -6.70
C TYR A 47 8.53 -21.66 -7.69
N GLY A 48 8.64 -20.32 -7.70
CA GLY A 48 9.81 -19.56 -8.13
C GLY A 48 10.26 -19.72 -9.59
N ALA A 49 9.60 -19.03 -10.52
CA ALA A 49 10.21 -18.74 -11.81
C ALA A 49 11.35 -17.74 -11.63
N TYR A 50 12.59 -18.20 -11.82
CA TYR A 50 13.81 -17.39 -11.81
C TYR A 50 13.76 -16.31 -12.93
N PRO A 51 14.08 -15.04 -12.66
CA PRO A 51 14.05 -13.98 -13.67
C PRO A 51 15.15 -14.17 -14.73
N GLY A 52 14.78 -14.36 -16.00
CA GLY A 52 15.71 -14.38 -17.15
C GLY A 52 15.44 -15.44 -18.22
N GLY A 53 14.46 -16.33 -18.03
CA GLY A 53 14.14 -17.40 -18.98
C GLY A 53 13.21 -16.98 -20.14
N PRO A 54 13.38 -17.52 -21.36
CA PRO A 54 12.46 -17.31 -22.48
C PRO A 54 11.09 -17.92 -22.15
N GLY A 55 10.12 -17.08 -21.78
CA GLY A 55 8.78 -17.53 -21.40
C GLY A 55 8.09 -16.64 -20.36
N MET A 56 8.43 -15.34 -20.33
CA MET A 56 7.90 -14.39 -19.36
C MET A 56 6.41 -14.16 -19.59
N VAL A 57 5.61 -14.96 -18.90
CA VAL A 57 4.16 -14.81 -18.77
C VAL A 57 3.89 -13.44 -18.13
N PRO A 58 2.95 -12.63 -18.65
CA PRO A 58 2.60 -11.36 -18.03
C PRO A 58 2.24 -11.57 -16.56
N GLN A 59 3.08 -11.09 -15.63
CA GLN A 59 2.75 -11.17 -14.21
C GLN A 59 1.57 -10.23 -13.97
N SER A 60 0.42 -10.78 -13.56
CA SER A 60 -0.74 -10.01 -13.12
C SER A 60 -0.53 -9.52 -11.68
N MET A 61 -1.24 -8.45 -11.31
CA MET A 61 -1.06 -7.80 -10.02
C MET A 61 -1.61 -8.70 -8.89
N PRO A 62 -0.81 -9.02 -7.85
CA PRO A 62 -1.28 -9.82 -6.72
C PRO A 62 -2.56 -9.25 -6.10
N GLY A 63 -3.53 -10.09 -5.76
CA GLY A 63 -4.85 -9.66 -5.27
C GLY A 63 -4.78 -8.70 -4.07
N LEU A 64 -3.88 -8.96 -3.11
CA LEU A 64 -3.67 -8.09 -1.95
C LEU A 64 -3.20 -6.67 -2.35
N LEU A 65 -2.37 -6.55 -3.39
CA LEU A 65 -1.96 -5.26 -3.93
C LEU A 65 -3.10 -4.55 -4.65
N THR A 66 -3.96 -5.30 -5.34
CA THR A 66 -5.18 -4.76 -5.95
C THR A 66 -6.12 -4.22 -4.87
N THR A 67 -6.29 -4.93 -3.75
CA THR A 67 -7.09 -4.45 -2.61
C THR A 67 -6.50 -3.17 -2.00
N ALA A 68 -5.18 -3.14 -1.74
CA ALA A 68 -4.52 -1.94 -1.25
C ALA A 68 -4.69 -0.74 -2.19
N ARG A 69 -4.62 -0.98 -3.51
CA ARG A 69 -4.89 0.02 -4.53
C ARG A 69 -6.31 0.57 -4.43
N VAL A 70 -7.31 -0.28 -4.24
CA VAL A 70 -8.71 0.16 -4.06
C VAL A 70 -8.88 0.95 -2.78
N PHE A 71 -8.26 0.55 -1.68
CA PHE A 71 -8.35 1.30 -0.42
C PHE A 71 -7.74 2.70 -0.52
N LEU A 72 -6.64 2.87 -1.26
CA LEU A 72 -6.09 4.20 -1.54
C LEU A 72 -7.11 5.09 -2.28
N TYR A 73 -7.86 4.55 -3.24
CA TYR A 73 -8.94 5.30 -3.90
C TYR A 73 -10.09 5.64 -2.94
N LEU A 74 -10.51 4.70 -2.10
CA LEU A 74 -11.58 4.96 -1.12
C LEU A 74 -11.18 6.04 -0.11
N ILE A 75 -9.96 5.96 0.43
CA ILE A 75 -9.41 6.98 1.33
C ILE A 75 -9.36 8.33 0.64
N SER A 76 -8.92 8.37 -0.62
CA SER A 76 -8.87 9.62 -1.39
C SER A 76 -10.25 10.26 -1.57
N ALA A 77 -11.28 9.45 -1.84
CA ALA A 77 -12.64 9.94 -1.99
C ALA A 77 -13.14 10.57 -0.69
N VAL A 78 -12.90 9.91 0.45
CA VAL A 78 -13.26 10.45 1.77
C VAL A 78 -12.47 11.72 2.08
N GLN A 79 -11.17 11.77 1.74
CA GLN A 79 -10.33 12.95 1.96
C GLN A 79 -10.76 14.14 1.07
N ILE A 80 -11.21 13.89 -0.15
CA ILE A 80 -11.78 14.94 -1.02
C ILE A 80 -13.06 15.48 -0.41
N LEU A 81 -13.97 14.61 0.03
CA LEU A 81 -15.22 15.03 0.66
C LEU A 81 -14.96 15.82 1.94
N ALA A 82 -14.01 15.37 2.77
CA ALA A 82 -13.59 16.10 3.97
C ALA A 82 -12.97 17.46 3.61
N GLY A 83 -12.10 17.51 2.59
CA GLY A 83 -11.51 18.76 2.11
C GLY A 83 -12.55 19.77 1.64
N ILE A 84 -13.53 19.33 0.86
CA ILE A 84 -14.66 20.16 0.42
C ILE A 84 -15.49 20.63 1.63
N ALA A 85 -15.77 19.74 2.58
CA ALA A 85 -16.50 20.10 3.80
C ALA A 85 -15.76 21.16 4.62
N TYR A 86 -14.43 21.09 4.72
CA TYR A 86 -13.63 22.12 5.39
C TYR A 86 -13.62 23.45 4.63
N VAL A 87 -13.56 23.45 3.30
CA VAL A 87 -13.72 24.69 2.51
C VAL A 87 -15.09 25.33 2.78
N TYR A 88 -16.14 24.51 2.82
CA TYR A 88 -17.49 25.00 3.10
C TYR A 88 -17.65 25.52 4.54
N ALA A 89 -17.06 24.83 5.52
CA ALA A 89 -17.01 25.30 6.90
C ALA A 89 -16.26 26.63 7.02
N ALA A 90 -15.16 26.79 6.26
CA ALA A 90 -14.42 28.04 6.22
C ALA A 90 -15.24 29.19 5.65
N SER A 91 -16.00 28.97 4.56
CA SER A 91 -16.87 30.03 4.01
C SER A 91 -17.98 30.44 4.98
N ILE A 92 -18.57 29.49 5.71
CA ILE A 92 -19.57 29.83 6.73
C ILE A 92 -18.93 30.62 7.87
N ALA A 93 -17.73 30.23 8.31
CA ALA A 93 -17.03 30.91 9.39
C ALA A 93 -16.65 32.35 9.01
N SER A 94 -16.21 32.59 7.76
CA SER A 94 -15.92 33.94 7.25
C SER A 94 -17.20 34.77 7.09
N ASP A 95 -18.26 34.21 6.52
CA ASP A 95 -19.53 34.95 6.36
C ASP A 95 -20.11 35.33 7.74
N ALA A 96 -19.94 34.45 8.74
CA ALA A 96 -20.38 34.71 10.10
C ALA A 96 -19.52 35.77 10.82
N SER A 97 -18.21 35.83 10.59
CA SER A 97 -17.35 36.90 11.15
C SER A 97 -17.67 38.25 10.51
N ASP A 98 -17.86 38.30 9.19
CA ASP A 98 -18.26 39.51 8.46
C ASP A 98 -19.61 40.07 8.94
N LEU A 99 -20.61 39.21 9.17
CA LEU A 99 -21.89 39.65 9.74
C LEU A 99 -21.76 40.09 11.20
N ALA A 100 -20.91 39.42 11.99
CA ALA A 100 -20.68 39.82 13.38
C ALA A 100 -19.99 41.19 13.47
N SER A 101 -19.12 41.54 12.52
CA SER A 101 -18.48 42.87 12.46
C SER A 101 -19.44 43.94 11.93
N GLU A 102 -20.30 43.63 10.96
CA GLU A 102 -21.28 44.57 10.40
C GLU A 102 -22.40 44.95 11.39
N TYR A 103 -22.90 43.98 12.16
CA TYR A 103 -24.03 44.19 13.10
C TYR A 103 -23.58 44.30 14.58
N GLY A 104 -22.30 44.03 14.88
CA GLY A 104 -21.72 44.07 16.22
C GLY A 104 -21.39 45.50 16.67
N SER A 105 -22.11 45.98 17.68
CA SER A 105 -21.90 47.32 18.27
C SER A 105 -20.75 47.35 19.29
N GLY A 106 -19.53 47.09 18.84
CA GLY A 106 -18.34 47.13 19.71
C GLY A 106 -17.04 47.09 18.91
N SER A 107 -16.08 47.92 19.29
CA SER A 107 -14.76 48.03 18.63
C SER A 107 -13.84 46.82 18.86
N ASP A 108 -14.24 45.88 19.72
CA ASP A 108 -13.52 44.65 20.06
C ASP A 108 -14.55 43.50 20.21
N ASN A 109 -14.95 42.88 19.09
CA ASN A 109 -15.87 41.75 19.12
C ASN A 109 -15.08 40.44 19.12
N PRO A 110 -15.05 39.67 20.23
CA PRO A 110 -14.26 38.43 20.31
C PRO A 110 -14.73 37.34 19.31
N PHE A 111 -15.90 37.49 18.71
CA PHE A 111 -16.43 36.58 17.69
C PHE A 111 -15.81 36.79 16.31
N GLU A 112 -15.31 38.00 16.00
CA GLU A 112 -14.63 38.32 14.74
C GLU A 112 -13.27 37.60 14.69
N ASP A 113 -12.43 37.80 15.72
CA ASP A 113 -11.13 37.14 15.85
C ASP A 113 -11.22 35.61 15.81
N ILE A 114 -12.25 35.04 16.46
CA ILE A 114 -12.47 33.59 16.48
C ILE A 114 -12.93 33.09 15.10
N GLY A 115 -13.83 33.82 14.43
CA GLY A 115 -14.35 33.44 13.12
C GLY A 115 -13.28 33.46 12.04
N ASP A 116 -12.46 34.51 12.01
CA ASP A 116 -11.36 34.64 11.05
C ASP A 116 -10.26 33.61 11.27
N PHE A 117 -9.90 33.37 12.55
CA PHE A 117 -8.96 32.30 12.89
C PHE A 117 -9.51 30.92 12.50
N ALA A 118 -10.79 30.65 12.79
CA ALA A 118 -11.42 29.38 12.46
C ALA A 118 -11.53 29.16 10.94
N ALA A 119 -11.87 30.20 10.18
CA ALA A 119 -11.91 30.16 8.72
C ALA A 119 -10.51 29.86 8.16
N GLY A 120 -9.48 30.58 8.62
CA GLY A 120 -8.10 30.35 8.23
C GLY A 120 -7.61 28.93 8.56
N ALA A 121 -7.89 28.44 9.78
CA ALA A 121 -7.54 27.09 10.20
C ALA A 121 -8.26 26.02 9.36
N ALA A 122 -9.55 26.21 9.07
CA ALA A 122 -10.33 25.30 8.25
C ALA A 122 -9.78 25.22 6.80
N ILE A 123 -9.36 26.33 6.20
CA ILE A 123 -8.71 26.32 4.88
C ILE A 123 -7.37 25.56 4.90
N VAL A 124 -6.54 25.76 5.91
CA VAL A 124 -5.26 25.02 6.03
C VAL A 124 -5.53 23.51 6.14
N LEU A 125 -6.50 23.11 6.96
CA LEU A 125 -6.92 21.71 7.06
C LEU A 125 -7.46 21.18 5.73
N ALA A 126 -8.28 21.95 5.02
CA ALA A 126 -8.78 21.59 3.70
C ALA A 126 -7.64 21.29 2.72
N LEU A 127 -6.63 22.16 2.66
CA LEU A 127 -5.47 21.97 1.80
C LEU A 127 -4.65 20.73 2.16
N ILE A 128 -4.49 20.43 3.45
CA ILE A 128 -3.82 19.21 3.89
C ILE A 128 -4.59 17.97 3.44
N PHE A 129 -5.92 17.94 3.64
CA PHE A 129 -6.76 16.83 3.23
C PHE A 129 -6.76 16.62 1.71
N LEU A 130 -6.87 17.71 0.92
CA LEU A 130 -6.80 17.64 -0.53
C LEU A 130 -5.41 17.22 -1.03
N GLY A 131 -4.34 17.67 -0.37
CA GLY A 131 -2.97 17.24 -0.67
C GLY A 131 -2.76 15.75 -0.41
N LEU A 132 -3.26 15.24 0.72
CA LEU A 132 -3.25 13.80 1.03
C LEU A 132 -4.11 12.99 0.06
N ALA A 133 -5.23 13.56 -0.41
CA ALA A 133 -6.07 12.93 -1.42
C ALA A 133 -5.34 12.83 -2.77
N ALA A 134 -4.68 13.90 -3.19
CA ALA A 134 -3.88 13.90 -4.42
C ALA A 134 -2.73 12.87 -4.34
N LEU A 135 -2.09 12.76 -3.18
CA LEU A 135 -1.04 11.76 -2.93
C LEU A 135 -1.62 10.34 -3.02
N SER A 136 -2.74 10.06 -2.34
CA SER A 136 -3.35 8.72 -2.34
C SER A 136 -3.82 8.29 -3.74
N ILE A 137 -4.40 9.20 -4.53
CA ILE A 137 -4.73 8.95 -5.94
C ILE A 137 -3.46 8.65 -6.75
N THR A 138 -2.42 9.46 -6.58
CA THR A 138 -1.17 9.29 -7.32
C THR A 138 -0.54 7.92 -7.04
N LEU A 139 -0.52 7.51 -5.77
CA LEU A 139 -0.07 6.17 -5.39
C LEU A 139 -0.95 5.11 -6.03
N ALA A 140 -2.28 5.20 -5.88
CA ALA A 140 -3.21 4.23 -6.43
C ALA A 140 -3.07 4.08 -7.95
N VAL A 141 -2.88 5.16 -8.70
CA VAL A 141 -2.66 5.11 -10.15
C VAL A 141 -1.31 4.44 -10.45
N LYS A 142 -0.24 4.83 -9.75
CA LYS A 142 1.11 4.31 -9.98
C LYS A 142 1.36 2.91 -9.42
N PHE A 143 0.44 2.36 -8.65
CA PHE A 143 0.52 0.98 -8.16
C PHE A 143 0.69 -0.02 -9.32
N GLY A 144 -0.01 0.22 -10.44
CA GLY A 144 0.06 -0.61 -11.64
C GLY A 144 1.42 -0.62 -12.35
N SER A 145 2.22 0.44 -12.22
CA SER A 145 3.54 0.53 -12.88
C SER A 145 4.64 -0.21 -12.11
N GLY A 146 4.37 -0.61 -10.86
CA GLY A 146 5.28 -1.44 -10.07
C GLY A 146 6.59 -0.76 -9.65
N GLY A 147 6.63 0.58 -9.58
CA GLY A 147 7.77 1.40 -9.13
C GLY A 147 8.25 1.12 -7.70
N GLN A 148 9.57 1.05 -7.45
CA GLN A 148 10.11 0.92 -6.07
C GLN A 148 9.83 2.16 -5.22
N GLY A 149 9.88 3.37 -5.82
CA GLY A 149 9.47 4.59 -5.14
C GLY A 149 8.01 4.53 -4.67
N VAL A 150 7.11 4.03 -5.53
CA VAL A 150 5.68 3.88 -5.20
C VAL A 150 5.49 2.91 -4.04
N ARG A 151 6.20 1.79 -4.04
CA ARG A 151 6.19 0.82 -2.93
C ARG A 151 6.55 1.48 -1.61
N ILE A 152 7.71 2.13 -1.55
CA ILE A 152 8.21 2.74 -0.31
C ILE A 152 7.29 3.87 0.16
N THR A 153 6.89 4.77 -0.73
CA THR A 153 5.99 5.87 -0.37
C THR A 153 4.65 5.35 0.15
N THR A 154 4.15 4.24 -0.40
CA THR A 154 2.90 3.64 0.10
C THR A 154 3.04 3.02 1.47
N VAL A 155 4.15 2.34 1.74
CA VAL A 155 4.44 1.79 3.07
C VAL A 155 4.49 2.92 4.11
N ILE A 156 5.17 4.03 3.79
CA ILE A 156 5.25 5.19 4.68
C ILE A 156 3.88 5.84 4.86
N TYR A 157 3.16 6.10 3.76
CA TYR A 157 1.83 6.69 3.78
C TYR A 157 0.85 5.85 4.61
N GLY A 158 0.78 4.54 4.36
CA GLY A 158 -0.05 3.62 5.10
C GLY A 158 0.33 3.55 6.59
N ALA A 159 1.63 3.54 6.90
CA ALA A 159 2.10 3.49 8.28
C ALA A 159 1.71 4.74 9.07
N LEU A 160 1.93 5.93 8.50
CA LEU A 160 1.50 7.20 9.10
C LEU A 160 -0.03 7.24 9.27
N GLY A 161 -0.78 6.85 8.24
CA GLY A 161 -2.24 6.76 8.32
C GLY A 161 -2.72 5.77 9.41
N THR A 162 -2.03 4.64 9.57
CA THR A 162 -2.33 3.64 10.60
C THR A 162 -2.08 4.20 12.00
N ILE A 163 -0.99 4.94 12.20
CA ILE A 163 -0.68 5.59 13.50
C ILE A 163 -1.79 6.59 13.85
N VAL A 164 -2.20 7.44 12.92
CA VAL A 164 -3.29 8.40 13.13
C VAL A 164 -4.60 7.68 13.47
N GLY A 165 -4.93 6.61 12.73
CA GLY A 165 -6.11 5.79 13.02
C GLY A 165 -6.04 5.12 14.38
N ALA A 166 -4.88 4.62 14.78
CA ALA A 166 -4.69 3.94 16.06
C ALA A 166 -4.85 4.91 17.23
N ILE A 167 -4.31 6.13 17.11
CA ILE A 167 -4.55 7.20 18.10
C ILE A 167 -6.06 7.48 18.20
N GLY A 168 -6.74 7.65 17.06
CA GLY A 168 -8.19 7.83 17.04
C GLY A 168 -8.95 6.65 17.67
N LEU A 169 -8.46 5.43 17.50
CA LEU A 169 -9.04 4.22 18.09
C LEU A 169 -8.90 4.23 19.62
N PHE A 170 -7.72 4.60 20.15
CA PHE A 170 -7.52 4.72 21.60
C PHE A 170 -8.45 5.78 22.22
N ILE A 171 -8.57 6.94 21.56
CA ILE A 171 -9.51 8.00 22.00
C ILE A 171 -10.96 7.48 21.96
N GLY A 172 -11.34 6.76 20.90
CA GLY A 172 -12.67 6.18 20.77
C GLY A 172 -12.98 5.13 21.83
N LEU A 173 -12.00 4.28 22.16
CA LEU A 173 -12.14 3.26 23.21
C LEU A 173 -12.33 3.88 24.61
N ASP A 174 -11.65 5.00 24.88
CA ASP A 174 -11.77 5.72 26.16
C ASP A 174 -13.11 6.47 26.28
N SER A 175 -13.71 6.89 25.17
CA SER A 175 -14.98 7.62 25.16
C SER A 175 -16.21 6.81 25.60
N GLY A 176 -16.12 5.47 25.64
CA GLY A 176 -17.23 4.57 25.99
C GLY A 176 -18.35 4.48 24.93
N LEU A 177 -18.25 5.21 23.81
CA LEU A 177 -19.22 5.21 22.73
C LEU A 177 -18.81 4.21 21.64
N ALA A 178 -19.64 3.20 21.38
CA ALA A 178 -19.37 2.21 20.33
C ALA A 178 -19.19 2.85 18.94
N THR A 179 -19.92 3.91 18.65
CA THR A 179 -19.82 4.66 17.37
C THR A 179 -18.47 5.34 17.19
N ALA A 180 -17.83 5.77 18.28
CA ALA A 180 -16.51 6.39 18.25
C ALA A 180 -15.38 5.39 17.93
N VAL A 181 -15.63 4.08 18.09
CA VAL A 181 -14.66 3.01 17.83
C VAL A 181 -14.73 2.51 16.38
N ILE A 182 -15.92 2.44 15.79
CA ILE A 182 -16.14 1.79 14.48
C ILE A 182 -15.33 2.47 13.37
N PHE A 183 -15.42 3.79 13.26
CA PHE A 183 -14.73 4.54 12.22
C PHE A 183 -13.20 4.41 12.28
N PRO A 184 -12.53 4.66 13.43
CA PRO A 184 -11.08 4.51 13.51
C PRO A 184 -10.63 3.05 13.37
N LEU A 185 -11.44 2.07 13.78
CA LEU A 185 -11.13 0.64 13.56
C LEU A 185 -11.06 0.31 12.05
N ILE A 186 -12.03 0.78 11.27
CA ILE A 186 -12.04 0.61 9.81
C ILE A 186 -10.82 1.30 9.20
N TRP A 187 -10.51 2.51 9.66
CA TRP A 187 -9.34 3.27 9.19
C TRP A 187 -8.02 2.53 9.46
N VAL A 188 -7.83 2.02 10.67
CA VAL A 188 -6.65 1.21 11.04
C VAL A 188 -6.55 -0.03 10.16
N THR A 189 -7.67 -0.71 9.92
CA THR A 189 -7.70 -1.90 9.06
C THR A 189 -7.22 -1.58 7.64
N PHE A 190 -7.69 -0.48 7.06
CA PHE A 190 -7.27 -0.03 5.74
C PHE A 190 -5.77 0.34 5.73
N GLY A 191 -5.32 1.09 6.74
CA GLY A 191 -3.92 1.48 6.90
C GLY A 191 -2.99 0.27 6.95
N VAL A 192 -3.31 -0.73 7.79
CA VAL A 192 -2.52 -1.96 7.93
C VAL A 192 -2.42 -2.70 6.60
N ILE A 193 -3.54 -2.85 5.87
CA ILE A 193 -3.54 -3.56 4.59
C ILE A 193 -2.70 -2.79 3.54
N ILE A 194 -2.82 -1.47 3.48
CA ILE A 194 -2.02 -0.62 2.58
C ILE A 194 -0.53 -0.71 2.89
N THR A 195 -0.15 -0.80 4.18
CA THR A 195 1.25 -0.93 4.61
C THR A 195 1.81 -2.32 4.34
N LEU A 196 1.03 -3.38 4.58
CA LEU A 196 1.51 -4.76 4.49
C LEU A 196 1.49 -5.31 3.05
N ALA A 197 0.52 -4.92 2.22
CA ALA A 197 0.39 -5.42 0.86
C ALA A 197 1.67 -5.29 0.00
N PRO A 198 2.44 -4.18 0.08
CA PRO A 198 3.68 -4.01 -0.68
C PRO A 198 4.89 -4.73 -0.08
N VAL A 199 4.84 -5.21 1.17
CA VAL A 199 5.97 -5.84 1.86
C VAL A 199 5.88 -7.36 1.93
N VAL A 200 4.72 -7.96 1.67
CA VAL A 200 4.59 -9.42 1.56
C VAL A 200 5.33 -9.95 0.31
N PRO A 201 5.74 -11.23 0.28
CA PRO A 201 6.56 -11.78 -0.81
C PRO A 201 5.98 -11.58 -2.23
N SER A 202 4.65 -11.72 -2.38
CA SER A 202 3.98 -11.49 -3.66
C SER A 202 4.00 -10.01 -4.07
N GLY A 203 3.86 -9.11 -3.10
CA GLY A 203 3.96 -7.67 -3.30
C GLY A 203 5.38 -7.25 -3.66
N THR A 204 6.39 -7.77 -2.95
CA THR A 204 7.79 -7.47 -3.25
C THR A 204 8.17 -7.93 -4.64
N ALA A 205 7.75 -9.14 -5.04
CA ALA A 205 7.99 -9.68 -6.39
C ALA A 205 7.40 -8.79 -7.48
N TRP A 206 6.18 -8.27 -7.28
CA TRP A 206 5.55 -7.33 -8.20
C TRP A 206 6.37 -6.05 -8.40
N PHE A 207 6.85 -5.44 -7.31
CA PHE A 207 7.60 -4.18 -7.39
C PHE A 207 9.06 -4.36 -7.84
N SER A 208 9.61 -5.57 -7.72
CA SER A 208 10.97 -5.93 -8.18
C SER A 208 11.04 -6.46 -9.60
N ARG A 209 9.91 -6.61 -10.30
CA ARG A 209 9.90 -7.14 -11.67
C ARG A 209 10.68 -6.24 -12.65
N PRO A 210 11.29 -6.83 -13.69
CA PRO A 210 11.87 -6.07 -14.79
C PRO A 210 10.83 -5.15 -15.45
N ARG A 211 11.25 -3.94 -15.80
CA ARG A 211 10.45 -2.96 -16.53
C ARG A 211 11.22 -2.63 -17.80
N TYR A 212 10.86 -3.27 -18.90
CA TYR A 212 11.38 -3.02 -20.25
C TYR A 212 10.29 -2.39 -21.11
#